data_AF-E2BAQ1-F1
#
_entry.id   AF-E2BAQ1-F1
#
_cell.length_a   1.000
_cell.length_b   1.000
_cell.length_c   1.000
_cell.angle_alpha   90.00
_cell.angle_beta   90.00
_cell.angle_gamma   90.00
#
_symmetry.space_group_name_H-M   'P 1'
#
loop_
_entity.id
_entity.type
_entity.pdbx_description
1 polymer ?
#
loop_
_entity_poly.entity_id
_entity_poly.type
_entity_poly.pdbx_seq_one_letter_code
_entity_poly.pdbx_strand_id
1 'polypeptide(L)' 'VDATSAKEITFQEIRNTTVKLALWMNSLGVSVGDEIGISSRHYAVLYIFLACLYIGAIPVLWNEYYDL' A
#
# COMPACT_ATOMS: atom_id res chain seq x y z
N VAL A 1 4.30 -0.56 16.64
CA VAL A 1 4.08 0.77 17.24
C VAL A 1 4.78 1.78 16.36
N ASP A 2 4.07 2.77 15.83
CA ASP A 2 4.74 3.89 15.17
C ASP A 2 5.51 4.68 16.23
N ALA A 3 6.84 4.76 16.09
CA ALA A 3 7.70 5.45 17.04
C ALA A 3 7.45 6.96 17.11
N THR A 4 6.82 7.52 16.07
CA THR A 4 6.56 8.96 15.94
C THR A 4 5.22 9.36 16.57
N SER A 5 4.22 8.48 16.45
CA SER A 5 2.83 8.75 16.87
C SER A 5 2.40 7.95 18.11
N ALA A 6 3.22 7.02 18.61
CA ALA A 6 2.86 6.03 19.63
C ALA A 6 1.61 5.19 19.29
N LYS A 7 1.18 5.21 18.02
CA LYS A 7 0.00 4.47 17.57
C LYS A 7 0.36 2.99 17.46
N GLU A 8 -0.31 2.18 18.24
CA GLU A 8 -0.31 0.74 18.04
C GLU A 8 -1.22 0.41 16.87
N ILE A 9 -0.63 -0.17 15.83
CA ILE A 9 -1.37 -0.65 14.68
C ILE A 9 -1.39 -2.17 14.80
N THR A 10 -2.58 -2.73 14.95
CA THR A 10 -2.74 -4.17 15.09
C THR A 10 -2.70 -4.87 13.73
N PHE A 11 -2.32 -6.15 13.72
CA PHE A 11 -2.37 -6.96 12.48
C PHE A 11 -3.79 -7.03 11.88
N GLN A 12 -4.82 -7.02 12.73
CA GLN A 12 -6.21 -7.02 12.28
C GLN A 12 -6.58 -5.71 11.55
N GLU A 13 -6.14 -4.56 12.07
CA GLU A 13 -6.35 -3.27 11.41
C GLU A 13 -5.61 -3.19 10.08
N ILE A 14 -4.37 -3.68 10.02
CA ILE A 14 -3.60 -3.75 8.77
C ILE A 14 -4.38 -4.55 7.74
N ARG A 15 -4.78 -5.78 8.08
CA ARG A 15 -5.54 -6.65 7.18
C ARG A 15 -6.84 -5.99 6.71
N ASN A 16 -7.65 -5.45 7.61
CA ASN A 16 -8.92 -4.82 7.24
C ASN A 16 -8.73 -3.60 6.34
N THR A 17 -7.70 -2.80 6.61
CA THR A 17 -7.40 -1.60 5.83
C THR A 17 -6.93 -1.99 4.43
N THR A 18 -6.00 -2.94 4.35
CA THR A 18 -5.47 -3.44 3.07
C THR A 18 -6.56 -4.09 2.21
N VAL A 19 -7.46 -4.89 2.79
CA VAL A 19 -8.56 -5.52 2.03
C VAL A 19 -9.52 -4.46 1.46
N LYS A 20 -9.89 -3.45 2.25
CA LYS A 20 -10.72 -2.34 1.78
C LYS A 20 -10.03 -1.57 0.65
N LEU A 21 -8.73 -1.35 0.80
CA LEU A 21 -7.92 -0.67 -0.21
C LEU A 21 -7.84 -1.48 -1.51
N ALA A 22 -7.65 -2.80 -1.42
CA ALA A 22 -7.64 -3.68 -2.58
C ALA A 22 -8.98 -3.67 -3.34
N LEU A 23 -10.10 -3.67 -2.62
CA LEU A 23 -11.43 -3.55 -3.23
C LEU A 23 -11.62 -2.19 -3.92
N TRP A 24 -11.16 -1.11 -3.29
CA TRP A 24 -11.21 0.22 -3.88
C TRP A 24 -10.35 0.32 -5.14
N MET A 25 -9.12 -0.20 -5.12
CA MET A 25 -8.23 -0.25 -6.29
C MET A 25 -8.85 -1.08 -7.43
N ASN A 26 -9.46 -2.22 -7.11
CA ASN A 26 -10.18 -3.02 -8.11
C ASN A 26 -11.35 -2.24 -8.72
N SER A 27 -12.09 -1.47 -7.93
CA SER A 27 -13.16 -0.59 -8.45
C SER A 27 -12.67 0.51 -9.39
N LEU A 28 -11.39 0.89 -9.30
CA LEU A 28 -10.73 1.81 -10.24
C LEU A 28 -10.22 1.12 -11.52
N GLY A 29 -10.39 -0.20 -11.63
CA GLY A 29 -9.94 -0.99 -12.76
C GLY A 29 -8.54 -1.60 -12.61
N VAL A 30 -7.92 -1.51 -11.43
CA VAL A 30 -6.63 -2.17 -11.19
C VAL A 30 -6.80 -3.69 -11.26
N SER A 31 -5.93 -4.32 -12.03
CA SER A 31 -6.00 -5.71 -12.41
C SER A 31 -4.65 -6.42 -12.23
N VAL A 32 -4.63 -7.73 -12.50
CA VAL A 32 -3.43 -8.55 -12.38
C VAL A 32 -2.38 -8.09 -13.39
N GLY A 33 -1.15 -7.87 -12.91
CA GLY A 33 -0.03 -7.44 -13.75
C GLY A 33 0.10 -5.93 -13.93
N ASP A 34 -0.85 -5.12 -13.45
CA ASP A 34 -0.73 -3.66 -13.50
C ASP A 34 0.40 -3.17 -12.60
N GLU A 35 1.21 -2.24 -13.09
CA GLU A 35 2.29 -1.63 -12.33
C GLU A 35 1.78 -0.44 -11.51
N ILE A 36 1.93 -0.49 -10.19
CA ILE A 36 1.50 0.56 -9.28
C ILE A 36 2.72 1.23 -8.66
N GLY A 37 3.00 2.45 -9.11
CA GLY A 37 4.04 3.30 -8.54
C GLY A 37 3.65 3.78 -7.14
N ILE A 38 4.51 3.54 -6.15
CA ILE A 38 4.33 3.99 -4.77
C ILE A 38 5.53 4.86 -4.38
N SER A 39 5.29 6.14 -4.12
CA SER A 39 6.30 7.10 -3.65
C SER A 39 5.77 7.80 -2.39
N SER A 40 6.29 7.41 -1.22
CA SER A 40 5.94 8.06 0.06
C SER A 40 6.90 7.70 1.19
N ARG A 41 7.16 8.68 2.07
CA ARG A 41 7.91 8.54 3.34
C ARG A 41 7.17 7.80 4.42
N HIS A 42 5.87 7.62 4.24
CA HIS A 42 4.99 7.19 5.31
C HIS A 42 4.91 5.67 5.38
N TYR A 43 4.80 5.10 6.58
CA TYR A 43 4.58 3.65 6.76
C TYR A 43 3.31 3.14 6.05
N ALA A 44 2.42 4.05 5.61
CA ALA A 44 1.23 3.74 4.84
C ALA A 44 1.53 3.09 3.48
N VAL A 45 2.77 3.20 2.96
CA VAL A 45 3.26 2.45 1.81
C VAL A 45 3.00 0.95 1.96
N LEU A 46 3.10 0.42 3.19
CA LEU A 46 2.85 -0.99 3.47
C LEU A 46 1.42 -1.42 3.11
N TYR A 47 0.41 -0.57 3.33
CA TYR A 47 -0.98 -0.92 3.01
C TYR A 47 -1.19 -1.03 1.50
N ILE A 48 -0.63 -0.09 0.73
CA ILE A 48 -0.74 -0.08 -0.73
C ILE A 48 0.02 -1.27 -1.30
N PHE A 49 1.22 -1.55 -0.79
CA PHE A 49 2.01 -2.72 -1.19
C PHE A 49 1.24 -4.03 -0.97
N LEU A 50 0.68 -4.23 0.23
CA LEU A 50 -0.10 -5.44 0.51
C LEU A 50 -1.40 -5.51 -0.31
N ALA A 51 -2.02 -4.37 -0.63
CA ALA A 51 -3.23 -4.34 -1.44
C ALA A 51 -2.94 -4.75 -2.89
N CYS A 52 -1.79 -4.32 -3.44
CA CYS A 52 -1.32 -4.77 -4.75
C CYS A 52 -1.14 -6.30 -4.77
N LEU A 53 -0.53 -6.87 -3.73
CA LEU A 53 -0.35 -8.31 -3.61
C LEU A 53 -1.67 -9.09 -3.56
N TYR A 54 -2.72 -8.55 -2.93
CA TYR A 54 -4.04 -9.19 -2.93
C TYR A 54 -4.73 -9.17 -4.29
N ILE A 55 -4.49 -8.14 -5.11
CA ILE A 55 -5.04 -8.04 -6.47
C ILE A 55 -4.22 -8.86 -7.46
N GLY A 56 -2.92 -9.03 -7.22
CA GLY A 56 -1.95 -9.54 -8.21
C GLY A 56 -1.33 -8.44 -9.07
N ALA A 57 -1.43 -7.17 -8.63
CA ALA A 57 -0.73 -6.05 -9.25
C ALA A 57 0.74 -6.02 -8.81
N ILE A 58 1.59 -5.34 -9.60
CA ILE A 58 3.04 -5.24 -9.40
C ILE A 58 3.36 -3.91 -8.69
N PRO A 59 3.68 -3.91 -7.39
CA PRO A 59 4.06 -2.68 -6.70
C PRO A 59 5.49 -2.25 -7.11
N VAL A 60 5.61 -1.03 -7.62
CA VAL A 60 6.90 -0.41 -7.95
C VAL A 60 7.19 0.65 -6.90
N LEU A 61 8.18 0.39 -6.04
CA LEU A 61 8.58 1.33 -4.99
C LEU A 61 9.54 2.36 -5.59
N TRP A 62 9.13 3.63 -5.57
CA TRP A 62 9.94 4.75 -6.03
C TRP A 62 10.57 5.46 -4.85
N ASN A 63 11.86 5.71 -4.96
CA ASN A 63 12.57 6.48 -3.96
C ASN A 63 12.38 7.97 -4.26
N GLU A 64 11.61 8.62 -3.40
CA GLU A 64 11.36 10.07 -3.34
C GLU A 64 12.60 11.00 -3.33
N TYR A 65 13.82 10.47 -3.11
CA TYR A 65 15.06 11.25 -3.20
C TYR A 65 15.70 11.23 -4.60
N TYR A 66 15.13 10.46 -5.53
CA TYR A 66 15.62 10.30 -6.90
C TYR A 66 14.68 10.91 -7.95
N ASP A 67 13.79 11.81 -7.55
CA ASP A 67 13.07 12.65 -8.51
C ASP A 67 14.09 13.62 -9.15
N LEU A 68 14.29 13.45 -10.46
CA LEU A 68 15.11 14.31 -11.34
C LEU A 68 14.53 15.73 -11.45
#